data_AF-A0A7S1BFX4-F1
#
_entry.id   AF-A0A7S1BFX4-F1
#
_cell.length_a   1.000
_cell.length_b   1.000
_cell.length_c   1.000
_cell.angle_alpha   90.00
_cell.angle_beta   90.00
_cell.angle_gamma   90.00
#
_symmetry.space_group_name_H-M   'P 1'
#
loop_
_entity.id
_entity.type
_entity.pdbx_description
1 polymer ?
#
loop_
_entity_poly.entity_id
_entity_poly.type
_entity_poly.pdbx_seq_one_letter_code
_entity_poly.pdbx_strand_id
1 'polypeptide(L)'
;FGSAVSGGNLNRAVAEHSSVTAGQRNQAKGEFSSVSGGWANQATHARSSVSGGARNMAQNVDASVSGGFLNKAVGKYGSVSGGKSNFANGETSTISGGIGNKAENKFSSISGG
;
A
#
# COMPACT_ATOMS: atom_id res chain seq x y z
N PHE A 1 20.31 -9.26 -4.69
CA PHE A 1 19.53 -8.81 -5.85
C PHE A 1 18.42 -9.83 -6.14
N GLY A 2 17.37 -9.93 -5.30
CA GLY A 2 16.35 -10.97 -5.46
C GLY A 2 15.04 -10.62 -4.75
N SER A 3 13.94 -11.25 -5.16
CA SER A 3 12.61 -11.12 -4.56
C SER A 3 12.36 -12.23 -3.54
N ALA A 4 11.55 -11.97 -2.50
CA ALA A 4 11.24 -12.96 -1.47
C ALA A 4 9.73 -13.14 -1.23
N VAL A 5 9.29 -14.39 -1.12
CA VAL A 5 7.97 -14.75 -0.59
C VAL A 5 8.17 -15.76 0.53
N SER A 6 7.97 -15.37 1.79
CA SER A 6 8.32 -16.23 2.93
C SER A 6 7.25 -17.30 3.25
N GLY A 7 6.00 -17.09 2.83
CA GLY A 7 4.94 -18.08 3.03
C GLY A 7 3.56 -17.64 2.54
N GLY A 8 2.55 -18.42 2.91
CA GLY A 8 1.15 -18.18 2.54
C GLY A 8 0.73 -18.77 1.19
N ASN A 9 -0.34 -18.25 0.60
CA ASN A 9 -0.96 -18.81 -0.59
C ASN A 9 -1.08 -17.76 -1.72
N LEU A 10 -0.58 -18.08 -2.92
CA LEU A 10 -0.71 -17.23 -4.11
C LEU A 10 -0.12 -15.82 -3.98
N ASN A 11 0.97 -15.67 -3.22
CA ASN A 11 1.68 -14.40 -3.08
C ASN A 11 2.73 -14.24 -4.20
N ARG A 12 3.01 -12.98 -4.60
CA ARG A 12 3.95 -12.66 -5.67
C ARG A 12 4.85 -11.48 -5.28
N ALA A 13 6.13 -11.72 -5.11
CA ALA A 13 7.16 -10.70 -5.15
C ALA A 13 7.81 -10.74 -6.55
N VAL A 14 7.70 -9.67 -7.33
CA VAL A 14 7.98 -9.68 -8.78
C VAL A 14 9.25 -8.94 -9.15
N ALA A 15 9.49 -7.77 -8.54
CA ALA A 15 10.62 -6.91 -8.88
C ALA A 15 11.83 -7.15 -7.96
N GLU A 16 12.96 -6.57 -8.32
CA GLU A 16 14.18 -6.68 -7.53
C GLU A 16 13.98 -6.14 -6.10
N HIS A 17 14.51 -6.87 -5.12
CA HIS A 17 14.37 -6.54 -3.70
C HIS A 17 12.93 -6.43 -3.18
N SER A 18 11.94 -6.86 -3.96
CA SER A 18 10.55 -6.90 -3.50
C SER A 18 10.33 -8.04 -2.51
N SER A 19 9.45 -7.85 -1.54
CA SER A 19 9.17 -8.88 -0.54
C SER A 19 7.68 -9.00 -0.21
N VAL A 20 7.25 -10.24 0.02
CA VAL A 20 5.95 -10.55 0.61
C VAL A 20 6.16 -11.55 1.74
N THR A 21 5.87 -11.16 2.98
CA THR A 21 6.15 -12.05 4.12
C THR A 21 5.17 -13.23 4.18
N ALA A 22 3.86 -12.98 4.15
CA ALA A 22 2.84 -14.03 4.27
C ALA A 22 1.47 -13.61 3.71
N GLY A 23 0.42 -14.36 4.06
CA GLY A 23 -0.97 -14.05 3.72
C GLY A 23 -1.43 -14.69 2.41
N GLN A 24 -2.46 -14.14 1.79
CA GLN A 24 -3.01 -14.69 0.56
C GLN A 24 -3.19 -13.63 -0.53
N ARG A 25 -2.76 -13.95 -1.76
CA ARG A 25 -2.91 -13.10 -2.96
C ARG A 25 -2.25 -11.71 -2.87
N ASN A 26 -1.22 -11.57 -2.05
CA ASN A 26 -0.46 -10.33 -1.92
C ASN A 26 0.55 -10.16 -3.06
N GLN A 27 0.76 -8.93 -3.52
CA GLN A 27 1.65 -8.64 -4.64
C GLN A 27 2.56 -7.44 -4.35
N ALA A 28 3.88 -7.67 -4.32
CA ALA A 28 4.92 -6.65 -4.31
C ALA A 28 5.57 -6.59 -5.70
N LYS A 29 5.25 -5.57 -6.50
CA LYS A 29 5.61 -5.48 -7.93
C LYS A 29 6.66 -4.41 -8.25
N GLY A 30 6.92 -3.49 -7.32
CA GLY A 30 7.94 -2.46 -7.51
C GLY A 30 9.29 -2.84 -6.92
N GLU A 31 10.35 -2.23 -7.41
CA GLU A 31 11.69 -2.37 -6.83
C GLU A 31 11.67 -1.94 -5.36
N PHE A 32 12.26 -2.73 -4.45
CA PHE A 32 12.19 -2.51 -3.01
C PHE A 32 10.76 -2.39 -2.42
N SER A 33 9.72 -2.82 -3.15
CA SER A 33 8.36 -2.80 -2.62
C SER A 33 8.12 -3.93 -1.62
N SER A 34 7.23 -3.71 -0.67
CA SER A 34 6.95 -4.71 0.37
C SER A 34 5.47 -4.85 0.68
N VAL A 35 5.07 -6.09 0.95
CA VAL A 35 3.77 -6.40 1.54
C VAL A 35 3.97 -7.34 2.73
N SER A 36 3.75 -6.86 3.95
CA SER A 36 4.04 -7.68 5.14
C SER A 36 3.02 -8.80 5.38
N GLY A 37 1.82 -8.74 4.80
CA GLY A 37 0.82 -9.80 4.94
C GLY A 37 -0.59 -9.38 4.57
N GLY A 38 -1.57 -10.14 5.06
CA GLY A 38 -3.00 -9.89 4.85
C GLY A 38 -3.57 -10.55 3.59
N TRP A 39 -4.63 -9.98 3.02
CA TRP A 39 -5.33 -10.55 1.88
C TRP A 39 -5.44 -9.57 0.70
N ALA A 40 -4.94 -9.98 -0.46
CA ALA A 40 -5.08 -9.26 -1.72
C ALA A 40 -4.51 -7.82 -1.70
N ASN A 41 -3.44 -7.57 -0.96
CA ASN A 41 -2.75 -6.29 -0.90
C ASN A 41 -1.76 -6.12 -2.07
N GLN A 42 -1.55 -4.88 -2.52
CA GLN A 42 -0.68 -4.59 -3.65
C GLN A 42 0.22 -3.38 -3.39
N ALA A 43 1.54 -3.59 -3.42
CA ALA A 43 2.55 -2.53 -3.46
C ALA A 43 3.18 -2.56 -4.86
N THR A 44 2.87 -1.57 -5.70
CA THR A 44 3.05 -1.72 -7.17
C THR A 44 4.22 -0.96 -7.77
N HIS A 45 4.80 -0.01 -7.04
CA HIS A 45 5.86 0.88 -7.52
C HIS A 45 7.08 0.89 -6.60
N ALA A 46 8.17 1.53 -7.04
CA ALA A 46 9.42 1.56 -6.30
C ALA A 46 9.22 2.07 -4.86
N ARG A 47 9.76 1.33 -3.87
CA ARG A 47 9.68 1.63 -2.43
C ARG A 47 8.25 1.78 -1.87
N SER A 48 7.24 1.36 -2.63
CA SER A 48 5.87 1.33 -2.12
C SER A 48 5.69 0.22 -1.09
N SER A 49 4.83 0.44 -0.09
CA SER A 49 4.64 -0.54 0.99
C SER A 49 3.18 -0.69 1.41
N VAL A 50 2.82 -1.92 1.76
CA VAL A 50 1.56 -2.22 2.43
C VAL A 50 1.82 -3.10 3.64
N SER A 51 1.61 -2.60 4.85
CA SER A 51 1.95 -3.35 6.06
C SER A 51 0.94 -4.45 6.39
N GLY A 52 -0.26 -4.44 5.81
CA GLY A 52 -1.25 -5.51 6.01
C GLY A 52 -2.68 -5.11 5.66
N GLY A 53 -3.65 -5.79 6.27
CA GLY A 53 -5.08 -5.59 6.01
C GLY A 53 -5.58 -6.32 4.78
N ALA A 54 -6.62 -5.80 4.13
CA ALA A 54 -7.26 -6.44 3.00
C ALA A 54 -7.55 -5.48 1.84
N ARG A 55 -7.15 -5.87 0.63
CA ARG A 55 -7.36 -5.11 -0.61
C ARG A 55 -6.79 -3.69 -0.60
N ASN A 56 -5.70 -3.46 0.13
CA ASN A 56 -5.01 -2.19 0.15
C ASN A 56 -4.05 -2.06 -1.04
N MET A 57 -3.87 -0.84 -1.55
CA MET A 57 -3.04 -0.57 -2.72
C MET A 57 -2.13 0.65 -2.52
N ALA A 58 -0.82 0.43 -2.54
CA ALA A 58 0.17 1.49 -2.71
C ALA A 58 0.59 1.55 -4.19
N GLN A 59 0.18 2.61 -4.88
CA GLN A 59 0.16 2.71 -6.34
C GLN A 59 1.12 3.74 -6.94
N ASN A 60 2.09 4.23 -6.16
CA ASN A 60 3.09 5.15 -6.65
C ASN A 60 4.41 4.99 -5.90
N VAL A 61 5.45 5.67 -6.39
CA VAL A 61 6.76 5.71 -5.77
C VAL A 61 6.65 6.27 -4.36
N ASP A 62 7.23 5.55 -3.40
CA ASP A 62 7.21 5.89 -1.97
C ASP A 62 5.80 5.98 -1.35
N ALA A 63 4.76 5.47 -2.02
CA ALA A 63 3.41 5.43 -1.47
C ALA A 63 3.29 4.35 -0.38
N SER A 64 2.49 4.58 0.65
CA SER A 64 2.33 3.64 1.76
C SER A 64 0.88 3.47 2.22
N VAL A 65 0.53 2.23 2.60
CA VAL A 65 -0.71 1.94 3.30
C VAL A 65 -0.41 1.06 4.51
N SER A 66 -0.63 1.58 5.72
CA SER A 66 -0.29 0.83 6.94
C SER A 66 -1.29 -0.29 7.25
N GLY A 67 -2.51 -0.25 6.71
CA GLY A 67 -3.49 -1.32 6.89
C GLY A 67 -4.92 -0.92 6.56
N GLY A 68 -5.89 -1.64 7.11
CA GLY A 68 -7.33 -1.41 6.90
C GLY A 68 -7.91 -2.20 5.72
N PHE A 69 -9.02 -1.71 5.16
CA PHE A 69 -9.73 -2.35 4.06
C PHE A 69 -9.93 -1.41 2.88
N LEU A 70 -9.50 -1.82 1.67
CA LEU A 70 -9.74 -1.10 0.43
C LEU A 70 -9.14 0.33 0.38
N ASN A 71 -8.04 0.58 1.09
CA ASN A 71 -7.36 1.87 1.06
C ASN A 71 -6.40 1.96 -0.14
N LYS A 72 -6.28 3.16 -0.72
CA LYS A 72 -5.39 3.43 -1.86
C LYS A 72 -4.53 4.66 -1.61
N ALA A 73 -3.21 4.51 -1.71
CA ALA A 73 -2.26 5.60 -1.80
C ALA A 73 -1.74 5.69 -3.24
N VAL A 74 -2.20 6.69 -4.00
CA VAL A 74 -1.98 6.84 -5.45
C VAL A 74 -1.03 8.00 -5.76
N GLY A 75 -0.94 9.00 -4.88
CA GLY A 75 0.05 10.05 -5.01
C GLY A 75 1.47 9.56 -4.72
N LYS A 76 2.48 10.15 -5.38
CA LYS A 76 3.88 9.99 -4.99
C LYS A 76 4.04 10.47 -3.55
N TYR A 77 4.69 9.69 -2.68
CA TYR A 77 4.73 9.93 -1.22
C TYR A 77 3.36 9.96 -0.52
N GLY A 78 2.29 9.52 -1.19
CA GLY A 78 0.96 9.47 -0.58
C GLY A 78 0.89 8.40 0.51
N SER A 79 0.15 8.68 1.59
CA SER A 79 0.00 7.71 2.68
C SER A 79 -1.43 7.59 3.20
N VAL A 80 -1.80 6.36 3.55
CA VAL A 80 -3.01 6.07 4.29
C VAL A 80 -2.66 5.22 5.52
N SER A 81 -2.86 5.76 6.71
CA SER A 81 -2.52 5.05 7.96
C SER A 81 -3.50 3.94 8.31
N GLY A 82 -4.73 3.94 7.76
CA GLY A 82 -5.70 2.88 7.99
C GLY A 82 -7.12 3.26 7.58
N GLY A 83 -8.11 2.59 8.16
CA GLY A 83 -9.53 2.83 7.90
C GLY A 83 -10.08 2.00 6.73
N LYS A 84 -11.15 2.49 6.10
CA LYS A 84 -11.85 1.80 5.01
C LYS A 84 -12.08 2.72 3.81
N SER A 85 -11.71 2.26 2.62
CA SER A 85 -12.00 2.97 1.36
C SER A 85 -11.46 4.41 1.31
N ASN A 86 -10.27 4.66 1.84
CA ASN A 86 -9.62 5.97 1.77
C ASN A 86 -8.71 6.08 0.52
N PHE A 87 -8.62 7.26 -0.08
CA PHE A 87 -7.89 7.53 -1.32
C PHE A 87 -6.96 8.76 -1.19
N ALA A 88 -5.67 8.52 -0.99
CA ALA A 88 -4.64 9.58 -0.99
C ALA A 88 -4.08 9.75 -2.42
N ASN A 89 -4.72 10.61 -3.22
CA ASN A 89 -4.45 10.77 -4.66
C ASN A 89 -3.40 11.86 -4.96
N GLY A 90 -3.33 12.90 -4.13
CA GLY A 90 -2.37 13.98 -4.30
C GLY A 90 -0.94 13.59 -3.95
N GLU A 91 0.05 14.19 -4.62
CA GLU A 91 1.46 14.08 -4.23
C GLU A 91 1.65 14.54 -2.78
N THR A 92 2.30 13.72 -1.95
CA THR A 92 2.49 13.95 -0.51
C THR A 92 1.17 14.14 0.24
N SER A 93 0.06 13.61 -0.27
CA SER A 93 -1.22 13.63 0.44
C SER A 93 -1.28 12.57 1.54
N THR A 94 -1.96 12.87 2.64
CA THR A 94 -2.05 11.97 3.78
C THR A 94 -3.50 11.81 4.25
N ILE A 95 -3.85 10.59 4.64
CA ILE A 95 -5.11 10.28 5.31
C ILE A 95 -4.81 9.45 6.55
N SER A 96 -5.10 9.98 7.73
CA SER A 96 -4.81 9.31 9.00
C SER A 96 -5.77 8.14 9.29
N GLY A 97 -6.96 8.12 8.70
CA GLY A 97 -7.93 7.04 8.91
C GLY A 97 -9.35 7.42 8.47
N GLY A 98 -10.35 6.76 9.04
CA GLY A 98 -11.77 7.00 8.73
C GLY A 98 -12.31 6.16 7.58
N ILE A 99 -13.46 6.54 7.03
CA ILE A 99 -14.19 5.82 5.99
C ILE A 99 -14.50 6.74 4.82
N GLY A 100 -13.96 6.43 3.63
CA GLY A 100 -14.35 7.10 2.39
C GLY A 100 -13.70 8.45 2.15
N ASN A 101 -12.59 8.77 2.83
CA ASN A 101 -11.88 10.03 2.66
C ASN A 101 -11.11 10.08 1.34
N LYS A 102 -11.02 11.28 0.73
CA LYS A 102 -10.30 11.51 -0.53
C LYS A 102 -9.42 12.75 -0.44
N ALA A 103 -8.11 12.55 -0.38
CA ALA A 103 -7.12 13.62 -0.37
C ALA A 103 -6.59 13.81 -1.80
N GLU A 104 -7.23 14.72 -2.56
CA GLU A 104 -7.02 14.84 -4.01
C GLU A 104 -5.90 15.80 -4.42
N ASN A 105 -5.58 16.78 -3.56
CA ASN A 105 -4.63 17.85 -3.88
C ASN A 105 -3.22 17.52 -3.38
N LYS A 106 -2.21 18.13 -4.01
CA LYS A 106 -0.83 18.05 -3.50
C LYS A 106 -0.77 18.61 -2.07
N PHE A 107 -0.05 17.92 -1.20
CA PHE A 107 0.14 18.29 0.22
C PHE A 107 -1.13 18.32 1.07
N SER A 108 -2.28 17.83 0.58
CA SER A 108 -3.51 17.79 1.38
C SER A 108 -3.43 16.74 2.48
N SER A 109 -3.97 17.06 3.65
CA SER A 109 -4.06 16.15 4.79
C SER A 109 -5.51 16.03 5.25
N ILE A 110 -5.96 14.80 5.49
CA ILE A 110 -7.26 14.50 6.11
C ILE A 110 -6.98 13.73 7.40
N SER A 111 -7.38 14.32 8.53
CA SER A 111 -7.17 13.73 9.86
C SER A 111 -8.08 12.53 10.16
N GLY A 112 -9.21 12.41 9.46
CA GLY A 112 -10.18 11.31 9.63
C GLY A 112 -11.60 11.76 9.35
N GLY A 113 -12.54 10.86 9.66
CA GLY A 113 -13.96 10.94 9.28
C GLY A 113 -14.42 9.59 8.78
#